data_AF-A0A1X0UGK0-F1
#
_entry.id   AF-A0A1X0UGK0-F1
#
_cell.length_a   1.000
_cell.length_b   1.000
_cell.length_c   1.000
_cell.angle_alpha   90.00
_cell.angle_beta   90.00
_cell.angle_gamma   90.00
#
_symmetry.space_group_name_H-M   'P 1'
#
loop_
_entity.id
_entity.type
_entity.pdbx_description
1 polymer ?
#
loop_
_entity_poly.entity_id
_entity_poly.type
_entity_poly.pdbx_seq_one_letter_code
_entity_poly.pdbx_strand_id
1 'polypeptide(L)'
;MDAIVGGRPDPELAANERFDVLRSGLESELPTYLPTVGNPDRTVGTSRTIRSLVRRSGADRAGWGCVGDDRSPQSVSGALVAEASMRALSIDPIEIRSRALREGLIVRKLDTETTGDPVVSST
;
A
#
# COMPACT_ATOMS: atom_id res chain seq x y z
N MET A 1 -30.67 7.78 17.57
CA MET A 1 -30.43 8.43 16.27
C MET A 1 -29.63 7.44 15.44
N ASP A 2 -30.02 7.22 14.19
CA ASP A 2 -29.29 6.30 13.31
C ASP A 2 -28.00 6.97 12.82
N ALA A 3 -26.86 6.28 12.97
CA ALA A 3 -25.56 6.84 12.61
C ALA A 3 -25.33 6.96 11.09
N ILE A 4 -26.18 6.31 10.28
CA ILE A 4 -26.20 6.38 8.82
C ILE A 4 -27.59 6.86 8.38
N VAL A 5 -27.66 7.97 7.66
CA VAL A 5 -28.87 8.52 7.05
C VAL A 5 -28.70 8.53 5.53
N GLY A 6 -29.52 7.76 4.81
CA GLY A 6 -29.48 7.70 3.34
C GLY A 6 -28.15 7.17 2.76
N GLY A 7 -27.46 6.28 3.49
CA GLY A 7 -26.16 5.73 3.09
C GLY A 7 -24.97 6.66 3.35
N ARG A 8 -25.17 7.78 4.05
CA ARG A 8 -24.09 8.67 4.50
C ARG A 8 -24.11 8.77 6.02
N PRO A 9 -22.95 9.01 6.66
CA PRO A 9 -22.93 9.30 8.09
C PRO A 9 -23.80 10.51 8.39
N ASP A 10 -24.55 10.45 9.49
CA ASP A 10 -25.40 11.55 9.94
C ASP A 10 -24.59 12.87 9.93
N PRO A 11 -25.05 13.92 9.20
CA PRO A 11 -24.36 15.20 9.11
C PRO A 11 -24.31 15.97 10.44
N GLU A 12 -25.02 15.54 11.50
CA GLU A 12 -24.94 16.14 12.83
C GLU A 12 -23.85 15.52 13.73
N LEU A 13 -23.33 14.34 13.38
CA LEU A 13 -22.22 13.69 14.13
C LEU A 13 -20.94 14.53 14.09
N ALA A 14 -20.06 14.39 15.07
CA ALA A 14 -18.74 15.01 15.00
C ALA A 14 -17.91 14.40 13.85
N ALA A 15 -16.98 15.16 13.28
CA ALA A 15 -16.23 14.71 12.08
C ALA A 15 -15.46 13.40 12.31
N ASN A 16 -14.88 13.21 13.49
CA ASN A 16 -14.23 11.97 13.91
C ASN A 16 -15.21 10.79 13.98
N GLU A 17 -16.40 11.01 14.55
CA GLU A 17 -17.44 9.98 14.66
C GLU A 17 -17.96 9.55 13.28
N ARG A 18 -18.08 10.49 12.33
CA ARG A 18 -18.42 10.17 10.93
C ARG A 18 -17.37 9.25 10.29
N PHE A 19 -16.09 9.49 10.54
CA PHE A 19 -15.02 8.62 10.04
C PHE A 19 -15.05 7.24 10.69
N ASP A 20 -15.37 7.15 11.97
CA ASP A 20 -15.46 5.89 12.70
C ASP A 20 -16.63 5.05 12.18
N VAL A 21 -17.79 5.67 11.96
CA VAL A 21 -18.97 5.05 11.36
C VAL A 21 -18.67 4.50 9.95
N LEU A 22 -18.01 5.30 9.09
CA LEU A 22 -17.61 4.85 7.76
C LEU A 22 -16.62 3.69 7.81
N ARG A 23 -15.65 3.76 8.74
CA ARG A 23 -14.63 2.73 8.90
C ARG A 23 -15.27 1.42 9.34
N SER A 24 -16.13 1.45 10.34
CA SER A 24 -16.80 0.23 10.83
C SER A 24 -17.73 -0.38 9.79
N GLY A 25 -18.44 0.44 9.00
CA GLY A 25 -19.20 -0.04 7.85
C GLY A 25 -18.30 -0.77 6.84
N LEU A 26 -17.23 -0.11 6.40
CA LEU A 26 -16.27 -0.70 5.47
C LEU A 26 -15.62 -1.99 6.03
N GLU A 27 -15.18 -1.99 7.29
CA GLU A 27 -14.57 -3.14 7.94
C GLU A 27 -15.51 -4.36 8.02
N SER A 28 -16.82 -4.14 8.11
CA SER A 28 -17.81 -5.23 8.10
C SER A 28 -18.08 -5.79 6.70
N GLU A 29 -17.95 -4.96 5.67
CA GLU A 29 -18.21 -5.36 4.28
C GLU A 29 -16.98 -5.97 3.60
N LEU A 30 -15.79 -5.43 3.88
CA LEU A 30 -14.54 -5.82 3.23
C LEU A 30 -14.24 -7.33 3.26
N PRO A 31 -14.45 -8.09 4.36
CA PRO A 31 -14.20 -9.54 4.39
C PRO A 31 -14.99 -10.32 3.34
N THR A 32 -16.17 -9.82 2.93
CA THR A 32 -16.99 -10.43 1.88
C THR A 32 -16.40 -10.17 0.49
N TYR A 33 -15.88 -8.97 0.26
CA TYR A 33 -15.41 -8.54 -1.06
C TYR A 33 -13.95 -8.90 -1.34
N LEU A 34 -13.05 -8.74 -0.35
CA LEU A 34 -11.60 -8.90 -0.52
C LEU A 34 -11.15 -10.27 -1.08
N PRO A 35 -11.74 -11.42 -0.70
CA PRO A 35 -11.36 -12.71 -1.28
C PRO A 35 -11.57 -12.80 -2.80
N THR A 36 -12.54 -12.04 -3.33
CA THR A 36 -12.90 -12.04 -4.75
C THR A 36 -11.93 -11.18 -5.58
N VAL A 37 -11.34 -10.16 -4.97
CA VAL A 37 -10.46 -9.19 -5.67
C VAL A 37 -8.99 -9.64 -5.63
N GLY A 38 -8.64 -10.58 -4.76
CA GLY A 38 -7.27 -11.07 -4.60
C GLY A 38 -6.35 -10.07 -3.91
N ASN A 39 -5.06 -10.41 -3.80
CA ASN A 39 -4.09 -9.50 -3.19
C ASN A 39 -3.77 -8.34 -4.15
N PRO A 40 -3.73 -7.09 -3.66
CA PRO A 40 -3.41 -5.94 -4.51
C PRO A 40 -1.95 -6.00 -4.98
N ASP A 41 -1.74 -6.10 -6.30
CA ASP A 41 -0.40 -6.02 -6.93
C ASP A 41 0.16 -4.59 -7.01
N ARG A 42 -0.69 -3.61 -6.72
CA ARG A 42 -0.42 -2.17 -6.78
C ARG A 42 -1.06 -1.51 -5.57
N THR A 43 -0.30 -0.67 -4.88
CA THR A 43 -0.83 0.14 -3.78
C THR A 43 -0.34 1.57 -3.92
N VAL A 44 -1.22 2.55 -3.73
CA VAL A 44 -0.84 3.97 -3.82
C VAL A 44 -0.45 4.47 -2.43
N GLY A 45 0.78 4.97 -2.31
CA GLY A 45 1.27 5.69 -1.13
C GLY A 45 1.16 7.19 -1.34
N THR A 46 0.63 7.91 -0.35
CA THR A 46 0.65 9.39 -0.34
C THR A 46 1.61 9.90 0.72
N SER A 47 2.08 11.14 0.54
CA SER A 47 2.90 11.84 1.52
C SER A 47 2.25 11.89 2.91
N ARG A 48 0.90 12.00 2.96
CA ARG A 48 0.11 11.94 4.19
C ARG A 48 0.16 10.56 4.85
N THR A 49 -0.02 9.48 4.10
CA THR A 49 0.03 8.11 4.63
C THR A 49 1.41 7.80 5.20
N ILE A 50 2.47 8.15 4.47
CA ILE A 50 3.85 7.94 4.89
C ILE A 50 4.18 8.76 6.14
N ARG A 51 3.78 10.04 6.19
CA ARG A 51 3.96 10.89 7.37
C ARG A 51 3.22 10.37 8.61
N SER A 52 2.05 9.76 8.42
CA SER A 52 1.29 9.12 9.50
C SER A 52 2.05 7.93 10.09
N LEU A 53 2.68 7.10 9.25
CA LEU A 53 3.51 5.98 9.68
C LEU A 53 4.72 6.41 10.52
N VAL A 54 5.38 7.52 10.15
CA VAL A 54 6.53 8.07 10.90
C VAL A 54 6.14 8.50 12.33
N ARG A 55 4.88 8.92 12.53
CA ARG A 55 4.40 9.47 13.81
C ARG A 55 3.86 8.42 14.79
N ARG A 56 3.63 7.18 14.36
CA ARG A 56 3.09 6.12 15.22
C ARG A 56 4.16 5.44 16.06
N SER A 57 3.81 5.01 17.27
CA SER A 57 4.72 4.25 18.15
C SER A 57 5.03 2.85 17.59
N GLY A 58 6.11 2.21 18.06
CA GLY A 58 6.49 0.86 17.62
C GLY A 58 5.44 -0.20 18.00
N ALA A 59 4.88 -0.09 19.20
CA ALA A 59 3.82 -0.98 19.69
C ALA A 59 2.53 -0.87 18.87
N ASP A 60 2.16 0.34 18.44
CA ASP A 60 0.99 0.54 17.56
C ASP A 60 1.17 -0.08 16.16
N ARG A 61 2.43 -0.26 15.73
CA ARG A 61 2.77 -0.82 14.41
C ARG A 61 2.88 -2.34 14.43
N ALA A 62 3.34 -2.93 15.53
CA ALA A 62 3.38 -4.38 15.74
C ALA A 62 1.98 -5.03 15.73
N GLY A 63 0.95 -4.30 16.17
CA GLY A 63 -0.44 -4.74 16.07
C GLY A 63 -0.99 -4.80 14.65
N TRP A 64 -0.24 -4.30 13.65
CA TRP A 64 -0.63 -4.39 12.25
C TRP A 64 0.03 -5.65 11.70
N GLY A 65 -0.76 -6.68 11.44
CA GLY A 65 -0.32 -8.04 11.06
C GLY A 65 0.60 -8.17 9.83
N CYS A 66 1.09 -7.06 9.29
CA CYS A 66 2.03 -6.96 8.18
C CYS A 66 3.46 -6.53 8.60
N VAL A 67 3.72 -6.15 9.86
CA VAL A 67 5.08 -5.86 10.36
C VAL A 67 5.34 -6.61 11.65
N GLY A 68 6.12 -7.70 11.60
CA GLY A 68 6.57 -8.40 12.81
C GLY A 68 7.42 -7.50 13.71
N ASP A 69 7.43 -7.78 15.02
CA ASP A 69 8.09 -6.96 16.05
C ASP A 69 9.53 -6.57 15.69
N ASP A 70 10.30 -7.52 15.15
CA ASP A 70 11.70 -7.36 14.76
C ASP A 70 11.94 -6.34 13.63
N ARG A 71 10.93 -6.10 12.79
CA ARG A 71 11.00 -5.19 11.63
C ARG A 71 10.27 -3.87 11.88
N SER A 72 9.59 -3.74 13.01
CA SER A 72 8.85 -2.53 13.38
C SER A 72 9.74 -1.28 13.41
N PRO A 73 11.02 -1.31 13.88
CA PRO A 73 11.87 -0.12 13.87
C PRO A 73 12.22 0.38 12.47
N GLN A 74 12.52 -0.53 11.54
CA GLN A 74 12.95 -0.21 10.17
C GLN A 74 11.83 0.38 9.33
N SER A 75 10.57 0.09 9.66
CA SER A 75 9.38 0.68 9.00
C SER A 75 9.36 2.22 9.11
N VAL A 76 9.77 2.77 10.26
CA VAL A 76 9.84 4.24 10.44
C VAL A 76 10.98 4.84 9.66
N SER A 77 12.16 4.22 9.70
CA SER A 77 13.31 4.67 8.92
C SER A 77 12.99 4.67 7.43
N GLY A 78 12.34 3.60 6.93
CA GLY A 78 11.88 3.51 5.55
C GLY A 78 10.84 4.58 5.19
N ALA A 79 9.85 4.81 6.07
CA ALA A 79 8.84 5.84 5.86
C ALA A 79 9.46 7.25 5.85
N LEU A 80 10.44 7.54 6.72
CA LEU A 80 11.12 8.82 6.75
C LEU A 80 11.92 9.08 5.46
N VAL A 81 12.65 8.08 4.98
CA VAL A 81 13.39 8.16 3.71
C VAL A 81 12.44 8.37 2.55
N ALA A 82 11.31 7.67 2.52
CA ALA A 82 10.30 7.84 1.48
C ALA A 82 9.67 9.26 1.51
N GLU A 83 9.35 9.80 2.69
CA GLU A 83 8.78 11.14 2.84
C GLU A 83 9.76 12.22 2.37
N ALA A 84 11.02 12.13 2.79
CA ALA A 84 12.06 13.05 2.37
C ALA A 84 12.29 12.98 0.85
N SER A 85 12.28 11.78 0.28
CA SER A 85 12.43 11.58 -1.18
C SER A 85 11.25 12.15 -1.96
N MET A 86 10.02 11.91 -1.51
CA MET A 86 8.81 12.47 -2.14
C MET A 86 8.81 14.00 -2.11
N ARG A 87 9.25 14.60 -1.00
CA ARG A 87 9.41 16.07 -0.90
C ARG A 87 10.50 16.59 -1.82
N ALA A 88 11.68 15.97 -1.81
CA ALA A 88 12.80 16.38 -2.63
C ALA A 88 12.49 16.31 -4.14
N LEU A 89 11.70 15.31 -4.54
CA LEU A 89 11.32 15.07 -5.94
C LEU A 89 9.97 15.70 -6.33
N SER A 90 9.26 16.34 -5.39
CA SER A 90 7.91 16.90 -5.59
C SER A 90 6.89 15.89 -6.15
N ILE A 91 6.87 14.66 -5.60
CA ILE A 91 5.98 13.57 -5.99
C ILE A 91 4.86 13.44 -4.95
N ASP A 92 3.59 13.40 -5.37
CA ASP A 92 2.44 13.41 -4.44
C ASP A 92 1.61 12.11 -4.41
N PRO A 93 1.62 11.28 -5.47
CA PRO A 93 1.39 9.85 -5.30
C PRO A 93 2.60 9.02 -5.75
N ILE A 94 2.98 8.04 -4.92
CA ILE A 94 3.87 6.96 -5.33
C ILE A 94 3.06 5.68 -5.52
N GLU A 95 3.36 4.92 -6.57
CA GLU A 95 2.83 3.57 -6.76
C GLU A 95 3.82 2.55 -6.20
N ILE A 96 3.37 1.75 -5.24
CA ILE A 96 4.13 0.63 -4.67
C ILE A 96 3.77 -0.63 -5.46
N ARG A 97 4.79 -1.31 -5.97
CA ARG A 97 4.66 -2.58 -6.69
C ARG A 97 5.06 -3.73 -5.78
N SER A 98 4.36 -4.86 -5.92
CA SER A 98 4.68 -6.10 -5.19
C SER A 98 5.97 -6.78 -5.66
N ARG A 99 6.53 -6.38 -6.82
CA ARG A 99 7.77 -6.92 -7.40
C ARG A 99 8.96 -6.01 -7.11
N ALA A 100 10.06 -6.61 -6.68
CA ALA A 100 11.31 -5.93 -6.38
C ALA A 100 12.39 -6.25 -7.43
N LEU A 101 13.62 -5.85 -7.14
CA LEU A 101 14.78 -6.05 -8.01
C LEU A 101 14.98 -7.52 -8.40
N ARG A 102 14.76 -8.47 -7.47
CA ARG A 102 14.93 -9.90 -7.70
C ARG A 102 14.04 -10.38 -8.85
N GLU A 103 12.76 -10.05 -8.80
CA GLU A 103 11.81 -10.44 -9.82
C GLU A 103 12.11 -9.74 -11.16
N GLY A 104 12.55 -8.47 -11.12
CA GLY A 104 13.00 -7.76 -12.31
C GLY A 104 14.23 -8.39 -12.99
N LEU A 105 15.20 -8.86 -12.20
CA LEU A 105 16.39 -9.57 -12.71
C LEU A 105 16.04 -10.93 -13.29
N ILE A 106 15.15 -11.68 -12.64
CA ILE A 106 14.67 -12.99 -13.13
C ILE A 106 13.97 -12.80 -14.49
N VAL A 107 13.04 -11.84 -14.59
CA VAL A 107 12.34 -11.55 -15.86
C VAL A 107 13.34 -11.17 -16.94
N ARG A 108 14.28 -10.26 -16.67
CA ARG A 108 15.30 -9.87 -17.64
C ARG A 108 16.16 -11.05 -18.13
N LYS A 109 16.51 -11.97 -17.24
CA LYS A 109 17.30 -13.17 -17.58
C LYS A 109 16.49 -14.12 -18.47
N LEU A 110 15.21 -14.33 -18.17
CA LEU A 110 14.31 -15.13 -18.99
C LEU A 110 14.04 -14.50 -20.36
N ASP A 111 13.92 -13.17 -20.44
CA ASP A 111 13.80 -12.45 -21.71
C ASP A 111 15.04 -12.65 -22.59
N THR A 112 16.23 -12.78 -21.99
CA THR A 112 17.49 -13.03 -22.71
C THR A 112 17.60 -14.47 -23.21
N GLU A 113 17.03 -15.44 -22.51
CA GLU A 113 17.04 -16.87 -22.92
C GLU A 113 15.91 -17.21 -23.90
N THR A 114 14.81 -16.44 -23.88
CA THR A 114 13.70 -16.58 -24.83
C THR A 114 13.96 -15.80 -26.13
N THR A 115 14.81 -14.78 -26.07
CA THR A 115 15.24 -13.96 -27.22
C THR A 115 16.63 -14.40 -27.72
N GLY A 116 16.72 -15.62 -28.26
CA GLY A 116 17.86 -16.14 -29.04
C GLY A 116 17.47 -17.51 -29.62
N ASP A 117 17.48 -17.76 -30.93
CA ASP A 117 18.35 -17.22 -31.98
C ASP A 117 17.60 -16.55 -33.15
N PRO A 118 18.08 -15.42 -33.72
CA PRO A 118 17.81 -15.14 -35.11
C PRO A 118 18.51 -16.22 -35.94
N VAL A 119 17.75 -17.07 -36.62
CA VAL A 119 18.28 -18.00 -37.63
C VAL A 119 19.02 -17.16 -38.67
N VAL A 120 20.35 -17.08 -38.54
CA VAL A 120 21.22 -16.52 -39.56
C VAL A 120 21.23 -17.56 -40.67
N SER A 121 20.31 -17.42 -41.62
CA SER A 121 20.30 -18.23 -42.84
C SER A 121 21.50 -17.82 -43.68
N SER A 122 22.63 -18.50 -43.50
CA SER A 122 23.76 -18.43 -44.42
C SER A 122 23.36 -19.05 -45.76
N THR A 123 23.58 -18.26 -46.81
CA THR A 123 23.45 -18.57 -48.25
C THR A 123 24.12 -19.88 -48.67
#